data_AF-A0AAJ6NFE2-F1
#
_entry.id   AF-A0AAJ6NFE2-F1
#
_cell.length_a   1.000
_cell.length_b   1.000
_cell.length_c   1.000
_cell.angle_alpha   90.00
_cell.angle_beta   90.00
_cell.angle_gamma   90.00
#
_symmetry.space_group_name_H-M   'P 1'
#
loop_
_entity.id
_entity.type
_entity.pdbx_description
1 polymer ?
#
loop_
_entity_poly.entity_id
_entity_poly.type
_entity_poly.pdbx_seq_one_letter_code
_entity_poly.pdbx_strand_id
1 'polypeptide(L)'
;MKKNLFLVFTMALGIQACAYQNTDSNTSINFDVNSSGKSLILVAENHLILPFKGNTYMMDTYIVPFENPYYIRVLKKGKASITKKEAVEVSKYYIKPRGCTQPIKRMPDLDKYNTDKTKWLIGISC
;
A
#
# COMPACT_ATOMS: atom_id res chain seq x y z
N MET A 1 -31.37 -3.03 -66.37
CA MET A 1 -31.65 -1.63 -66.78
C MET A 1 -31.45 -0.71 -65.58
N LYS A 2 -30.81 0.45 -65.81
CA LYS A 2 -30.39 1.48 -64.85
C LYS A 2 -31.52 1.97 -63.94
N LYS A 3 -31.20 2.32 -62.69
CA LYS A 3 -31.39 3.69 -62.14
C LYS A 3 -30.62 3.88 -60.82
N ASN A 4 -29.71 4.85 -60.87
CA ASN A 4 -29.00 5.44 -59.73
C ASN A 4 -29.98 6.22 -58.85
N LEU A 5 -29.80 6.18 -57.52
CA LEU A 5 -30.21 7.25 -56.64
C LEU A 5 -29.11 7.54 -55.61
N PHE A 6 -28.86 8.83 -55.44
CA PHE A 6 -27.73 9.50 -54.79
C PHE A 6 -27.89 9.62 -53.27
N LEU A 7 -26.74 9.79 -52.58
CA LEU A 7 -26.52 10.42 -51.25
C LEU A 7 -27.17 9.70 -50.05
N VAL A 8 -26.46 9.42 -48.95
CA VAL A 8 -25.81 10.39 -48.06
C VAL A 8 -24.55 9.78 -47.42
N PHE A 9 -23.47 10.56 -47.45
CA PHE A 9 -22.21 10.29 -46.79
C PHE A 9 -22.31 10.72 -45.33
N THR A 10 -22.68 9.82 -44.42
CA THR A 10 -22.48 10.05 -42.97
C THR A 10 -21.16 9.40 -42.59
N MET A 11 -20.09 10.21 -42.56
CA MET A 11 -18.89 9.92 -41.78
C MET A 11 -19.28 9.90 -40.30
N ALA A 12 -19.74 8.75 -39.81
CA ALA A 12 -19.70 8.46 -38.40
C ALA A 12 -18.26 8.06 -38.09
N LEU A 13 -17.44 9.03 -37.66
CA LEU A 13 -16.26 8.77 -36.85
C LEU A 13 -16.76 8.12 -35.56
N GLY A 14 -16.96 6.81 -35.61
CA GLY A 14 -17.14 5.96 -34.45
C GLY A 14 -15.81 5.90 -33.72
N ILE A 15 -15.55 6.91 -32.89
CA ILE A 15 -14.53 6.83 -31.85
C ILE A 15 -15.05 5.77 -30.89
N GLN A 16 -14.65 4.52 -31.10
CA GLN A 16 -14.93 3.47 -30.14
C GLN A 16 -14.09 3.81 -28.92
N ALA A 17 -14.74 4.49 -27.96
CA ALA A 17 -14.20 4.70 -26.65
C ALA A 17 -14.00 3.32 -26.02
N CYS A 18 -12.77 2.80 -26.11
CA CYS A 18 -12.33 1.75 -25.21
C CYS A 18 -12.39 2.36 -23.81
N ALA A 19 -13.51 2.18 -23.12
CA ALA A 19 -13.57 2.39 -21.69
C ALA A 19 -12.56 1.41 -21.08
N TYR A 20 -11.36 1.90 -20.79
CA TYR A 20 -10.41 1.19 -19.96
C TYR A 20 -11.01 1.16 -18.55
N GLN A 21 -11.79 0.12 -18.29
CA GLN A 21 -12.20 -0.21 -16.94
C GLN A 21 -10.93 -0.70 -16.24
N ASN A 22 -10.26 0.22 -15.55
CA ASN A 22 -9.23 -0.12 -14.60
C ASN A 22 -9.97 -0.73 -13.40
N THR A 23 -10.31 -2.01 -13.52
CA THR A 23 -10.68 -2.82 -12.37
C THR A 23 -9.40 -3.04 -11.58
N ASP A 24 -8.96 -1.98 -10.88
CA ASP A 24 -8.25 -2.14 -9.63
C ASP A 24 -9.23 -2.88 -8.73
N SER A 25 -9.25 -4.21 -8.84
CA SER A 25 -9.66 -5.12 -7.78
C SER A 25 -8.64 -4.98 -6.64
N ASN A 26 -8.55 -3.76 -6.13
CA ASN A 26 -7.99 -3.39 -4.85
C ASN A 26 -8.96 -4.02 -3.86
N THR A 27 -8.70 -5.26 -3.47
CA THR A 27 -9.15 -5.77 -2.18
C THR A 27 -8.54 -4.81 -1.16
N SER A 28 -9.30 -3.76 -0.84
CA SER A 28 -8.87 -2.66 0.01
C SER A 28 -8.77 -3.22 1.41
N ILE A 29 -7.60 -3.75 1.75
CA ILE A 29 -7.32 -4.05 3.15
C ILE A 29 -7.40 -2.72 3.86
N ASN A 30 -8.39 -2.64 4.76
CA ASN A 30 -8.56 -1.51 5.62
C ASN A 30 -7.37 -1.51 6.59
N PHE A 31 -6.40 -0.63 6.31
CA PHE A 31 -5.23 -0.39 7.15
C PHE A 31 -5.52 0.63 8.26
N ASP A 32 -6.78 1.06 8.40
CA ASP A 32 -7.20 2.09 9.35
C ASP A 32 -7.67 1.49 10.68
N VAL A 33 -7.74 0.16 10.79
CA VAL A 33 -8.08 -0.55 12.04
C VAL A 33 -7.08 -1.65 12.36
N ASN A 34 -6.87 -1.94 13.64
CA ASN A 34 -6.05 -3.07 14.10
C ASN A 34 -6.84 -4.40 14.08
N SER A 35 -6.28 -5.47 14.66
CA SER A 35 -6.92 -6.79 14.76
C SER A 35 -8.12 -6.82 15.72
N SER A 36 -8.17 -5.91 16.69
CA SER A 36 -9.26 -5.75 17.66
C SER A 36 -10.32 -4.73 17.22
N GLY A 37 -10.26 -4.23 15.98
CA GLY A 37 -11.20 -3.25 15.45
C GLY A 37 -10.98 -1.81 15.91
N LYS A 38 -9.88 -1.51 16.61
CA LYS A 38 -9.53 -0.14 17.05
C LYS A 38 -8.88 0.64 15.92
N SER A 39 -9.20 1.92 15.81
CA SER A 39 -8.66 2.79 14.76
C SER A 39 -7.18 3.06 14.95
N LEU A 40 -6.43 2.98 13.84
CA LEU A 40 -5.01 3.26 13.75
C LEU A 40 -4.80 4.75 13.46
N ILE A 41 -4.05 5.43 14.33
CA ILE A 41 -3.73 6.85 14.20
C ILE A 41 -2.34 6.99 13.61
N LEU A 42 -2.24 7.75 12.51
CA LEU A 42 -0.95 8.09 11.89
C LEU A 42 -0.18 9.04 12.80
N VAL A 43 1.08 8.71 13.07
CA VAL A 43 2.06 9.63 13.67
C VAL A 43 2.81 10.29 12.50
N ALA A 44 2.44 11.51 12.14
CA ALA A 44 2.91 12.16 10.91
C ALA A 44 4.42 12.42 10.93
N GLU A 45 4.96 12.76 12.10
CA GLU A 45 6.37 13.04 12.36
C GLU A 45 7.26 11.82 12.11
N ASN A 46 6.63 10.64 12.07
CA ASN A 46 7.31 9.38 11.85
C ASN A 46 7.47 9.03 10.37
N HIS A 47 6.92 9.81 9.44
CA HIS A 47 7.10 9.57 8.02
C HIS A 47 8.59 9.60 7.63
N LEU A 48 9.05 8.57 6.91
CA LEU A 48 10.43 8.52 6.41
C LEU A 48 10.51 7.82 5.06
N ILE A 49 11.25 8.43 4.13
CA ILE A 49 11.71 7.77 2.91
C ILE A 49 13.17 7.38 3.10
N LEU A 50 13.49 6.09 3.02
CA LEU A 50 14.85 5.60 3.26
C LEU A 50 15.32 4.57 2.22
N PRO A 51 16.62 4.58 1.88
CA PRO A 51 17.24 3.50 1.12
C PRO A 51 17.54 2.30 2.03
N PHE A 52 17.22 1.09 1.58
CA PHE A 52 17.55 -0.16 2.27
C PHE A 52 17.79 -1.28 1.24
N LYS A 53 18.96 -1.93 1.31
CA LYS A 53 19.36 -3.04 0.41
C LYS A 53 19.07 -2.75 -1.08
N GLY A 54 19.51 -1.58 -1.56
CA GLY A 54 19.37 -1.18 -2.97
C GLY A 54 17.96 -0.75 -3.41
N ASN A 55 16.99 -0.69 -2.48
CA ASN A 55 15.62 -0.25 -2.76
C ASN A 55 15.28 1.00 -1.95
N THR A 56 14.31 1.78 -2.40
CA THR A 56 13.77 2.93 -1.63
C THR A 56 12.42 2.57 -1.04
N TYR A 57 12.26 2.80 0.25
CA TYR A 57 11.03 2.55 0.99
C TYR A 57 10.45 3.84 1.54
N MET A 58 9.12 3.91 1.58
CA MET A 58 8.35 4.91 2.30
C MET A 58 7.72 4.22 3.51
N MET A 59 7.98 4.77 4.68
CA MET A 59 7.69 4.19 5.97
C MET A 59 6.83 5.16 6.78
N ASP A 60 5.72 4.65 7.32
CA ASP A 60 4.84 5.41 8.20
C ASP A 60 4.59 4.64 9.48
N THR A 61 4.36 5.34 10.58
CA THR A 61 4.01 4.71 11.86
C THR A 61 2.59 5.04 12.23
N TYR A 62 1.88 4.00 12.63
CA TYR A 62 0.55 4.06 13.19
C TYR A 62 0.58 3.53 14.62
N ILE A 63 -0.28 4.10 15.46
CA ILE A 63 -0.45 3.68 16.85
C ILE A 63 -1.94 3.53 17.16
N VAL A 64 -2.23 2.75 18.19
CA VAL A 64 -3.45 2.92 18.97
C VAL A 64 -3.03 3.65 20.26
N PRO A 65 -3.69 4.77 20.64
CA PRO A 65 -3.33 5.50 21.85
C PRO A 65 -3.26 4.59 23.07
N PHE A 66 -2.18 4.74 23.85
CA PHE A 66 -1.93 3.99 25.08
C PHE A 66 -1.75 2.47 24.91
N GLU A 67 -1.49 2.00 23.68
CA GLU A 67 -1.21 0.58 23.40
C GLU A 67 0.20 0.37 22.84
N ASN A 68 0.79 -0.76 23.22
CA ASN A 68 1.91 -1.38 22.52
C ASN A 68 1.31 -2.53 21.70
N PRO A 69 1.32 -2.46 20.34
CA PRO A 69 2.50 -2.14 19.55
C PRO A 69 2.38 -1.01 18.52
N TYR A 70 3.54 -0.68 17.92
CA TYR A 70 3.62 0.15 16.73
C TYR A 70 3.22 -0.64 15.48
N TYR A 71 2.47 0.01 14.60
CA TYR A 71 2.08 -0.53 13.31
C TYR A 71 2.83 0.22 12.22
N ILE A 72 3.77 -0.44 11.57
CA ILE A 72 4.67 0.19 10.59
C ILE A 72 4.18 -0.13 9.19
N ARG A 73 3.79 0.90 8.45
CA ARG A 73 3.45 0.75 7.03
C ARG A 73 4.73 0.75 6.22
N VAL A 74 4.85 -0.21 5.31
CA VAL A 74 5.97 -0.37 4.39
C VAL A 74 5.46 -0.29 2.95
N LEU A 75 6.02 0.65 2.20
CA LEU A 75 5.77 0.82 0.78
C LEU A 75 7.10 0.88 0.04
N LYS A 76 7.22 0.15 -1.06
CA LYS A 76 8.41 0.14 -1.91
C LYS A 76 8.18 1.08 -3.09
N LYS A 77 9.15 1.97 -3.35
CA LYS A 77 9.09 2.89 -4.49
C LYS A 77 8.97 2.08 -5.79
N GLY A 78 8.12 2.54 -6.71
CA GLY A 78 7.90 1.86 -8.00
C GLY A 78 6.85 0.74 -7.98
N LYS A 79 6.01 0.65 -6.94
CA LYS A 79 4.92 -0.35 -6.81
C LYS A 79 5.39 -1.81 -6.93
N ALA A 80 6.65 -2.09 -6.60
CA ALA A 80 7.17 -3.45 -6.59
C ALA A 80 6.63 -4.25 -5.41
N SER A 81 6.38 -5.54 -5.62
CA SER A 81 5.99 -6.47 -4.56
C SER A 81 7.08 -6.57 -3.50
N ILE A 82 6.68 -6.70 -2.24
CA ILE A 82 7.55 -6.77 -1.07
C ILE A 82 7.34 -8.14 -0.42
N THR A 83 8.43 -8.83 -0.10
CA THR A 83 8.33 -10.09 0.64
C THR A 83 8.07 -9.83 2.13
N LYS A 84 7.41 -10.78 2.81
CA LYS A 84 7.21 -10.69 4.27
C LYS A 84 8.52 -10.50 5.04
N LYS A 85 9.60 -11.16 4.60
CA LYS A 85 10.93 -11.05 5.21
C LYS A 85 11.50 -9.64 5.03
N GLU A 86 11.46 -9.12 3.81
CA GLU A 86 11.92 -7.77 3.45
C GLU A 86 11.17 -6.70 4.25
N ALA A 87 9.83 -6.78 4.30
CA ALA A 87 9.00 -5.85 5.06
C ALA A 87 9.37 -5.83 6.56
N VAL A 88 9.62 -6.99 7.16
CA VAL A 88 10.02 -7.11 8.57
C VAL A 88 11.41 -6.52 8.81
N GLU A 89 12.38 -6.84 7.96
CA GLU A 89 13.75 -6.36 8.11
C GLU A 89 13.83 -4.84 8.02
N VAL A 90 13.17 -4.24 7.01
CA VAL A 90 13.15 -2.78 6.86
C VAL A 90 12.37 -2.10 7.99
N SER A 91 11.28 -2.70 8.49
CA SER A 91 10.52 -2.17 9.64
C SER A 91 11.36 -2.16 10.93
N LYS A 92 12.13 -3.22 11.19
CA LYS A 92 13.06 -3.29 12.33
C LYS A 92 14.18 -2.25 12.22
N TYR A 93 14.69 -2.03 11.01
CA TYR A 93 15.70 -1.00 10.77
C TYR A 93 15.12 0.41 11.03
N TYR A 94 13.94 0.68 10.50
CA TYR A 94 13.23 1.95 10.62
C TYR A 94 12.87 2.34 12.07
N ILE A 95 12.45 1.38 12.89
CA ILE A 95 12.04 1.68 14.27
C ILE A 95 13.24 1.84 15.23
N LYS A 96 14.42 1.30 14.89
CA LYS A 96 15.61 1.32 15.76
C LYS A 96 15.99 2.72 16.32
N PRO A 97 16.04 3.81 15.52
CA PRO A 97 16.37 5.14 16.04
C PRO A 97 15.29 5.76 16.93
N ARG A 98 14.09 5.18 17.04
CA ARG A 98 12.98 5.72 17.84
C ARG A 98 13.15 5.53 19.35
N GLY A 99 14.24 4.89 19.78
CA GLY A 99 14.55 4.76 21.20
C GLY A 99 13.68 3.74 21.92
N CYS A 100 13.45 2.58 21.29
CA CYS A 100 12.83 1.43 21.96
C CYS A 100 13.52 1.13 23.30
N THR A 101 12.76 1.18 24.40
CA THR A 101 13.27 0.86 25.74
C THR A 101 13.35 -0.64 26.00
N GLN A 102 12.62 -1.42 25.21
CA GLN A 102 12.63 -2.89 25.21
C GLN A 102 13.22 -3.45 23.91
N PRO A 103 13.68 -4.71 23.89
CA PRO A 103 14.13 -5.36 22.67
C PRO A 103 13.02 -5.39 21.61
N ILE A 104 13.36 -4.99 20.38
CA ILE A 104 12.44 -5.02 19.24
C ILE A 104 11.91 -6.44 19.03
N LYS A 105 10.60 -6.61 19.22
CA LYS A 105 9.89 -7.88 19.02
C LYS A 105 8.81 -7.71 17.96
N ARG A 106 8.75 -8.66 17.03
CA ARG A 106 7.72 -8.68 15.97
C ARG A 106 6.45 -9.34 16.50
N MET A 107 5.30 -8.80 16.10
CA MET A 107 3.96 -9.34 16.37
C MET A 107 3.31 -9.81 15.06
N PRO A 108 3.56 -11.07 14.63
CA PRO A 108 3.18 -11.56 13.30
C PRO A 108 1.66 -11.68 13.08
N ASP A 109 0.89 -11.74 14.17
CA ASP A 109 -0.57 -11.72 14.22
C ASP A 109 -1.16 -10.37 13.78
N LEU A 110 -0.37 -9.30 13.83
CA LEU A 110 -0.76 -7.96 13.44
C LEU A 110 -0.35 -7.59 12.02
N ASP A 111 0.40 -8.47 11.34
CA ASP A 111 0.88 -8.20 10.00
C ASP A 111 -0.28 -8.24 8.99
N LYS A 112 -0.43 -7.17 8.21
CA LYS A 112 -1.39 -7.06 7.11
C LYS A 112 -0.66 -6.74 5.80
N TYR A 113 -1.19 -7.19 4.67
CA TYR A 113 -0.59 -6.93 3.36
C TYR A 113 -1.65 -6.94 2.27
N ASN A 114 -1.64 -5.98 1.34
CA ASN A 114 -2.59 -5.98 0.23
C ASN A 114 -2.35 -7.17 -0.72
N THR A 115 -3.31 -7.47 -1.59
CA THR A 115 -3.25 -8.62 -2.51
C THR A 115 -1.96 -8.67 -3.33
N ASP A 116 -1.49 -7.51 -3.81
CA ASP A 116 -0.27 -7.41 -4.63
C ASP A 116 1.03 -7.43 -3.81
N LYS A 117 0.92 -7.40 -2.47
CA LYS A 117 2.01 -7.31 -1.49
C LYS A 117 2.92 -6.10 -1.71
N THR A 118 2.38 -5.04 -2.31
CA THR A 118 3.08 -3.76 -2.53
C THR A 118 3.00 -2.84 -1.30
N LYS A 119 2.07 -3.12 -0.39
CA LYS A 119 1.88 -2.45 0.89
C LYS A 119 1.81 -3.49 2.01
N TRP A 120 2.64 -3.31 3.03
CA TRP A 120 2.60 -4.09 4.26
C TRP A 120 2.32 -3.18 5.45
N LEU A 121 1.68 -3.72 6.47
CA LEU A 121 1.63 -3.18 7.82
C LEU A 121 2.25 -4.24 8.72
N ILE A 122 3.31 -3.87 9.44
CA ILE A 122 4.06 -4.79 10.30
C ILE A 122 3.88 -4.38 11.75
N GLY A 123 3.46 -5.32 12.59
CA GLY A 123 3.38 -5.11 14.03
C GLY A 123 4.74 -5.25 14.69
N ILE A 124 5.22 -4.19 15.34
CA ILE A 124 6.45 -4.22 16.13
C ILE A 124 6.16 -3.70 17.53
N SER A 125 6.38 -4.56 18.52
CA SER A 125 6.42 -4.15 19.92
C SER A 125 7.83 -3.72 20.29
N CYS A 126 7.89 -2.53 20.86
CA CYS A 126 8.94 -2.05 21.73
C CYS A 126 8.35 -0.98 22.65
#